data_AF-A0A1C5MFK1-F1
#
_entry.id   AF-A0A1C5MFK1-F1
#
_cell.length_a   1.000
_cell.length_b   1.000
_cell.length_c   1.000
_cell.angle_alpha   90.00
_cell.angle_beta   90.00
_cell.angle_gamma   90.00
#
_symmetry.space_group_name_H-M   'P 1'
#
loop_
_entity.id
_entity.type
_entity.pdbx_description
1 polymer ?
#
loop_
_entity_poly.entity_id
_entity_poly.type
_entity_poly.pdbx_seq_one_letter_code
_entity_poly.pdbx_strand_id
1 'polypeptide(L)' 'MKERDIRAVESMVRCGIDLEGLCAVFTTFPKEEVIEIYYRLHAESGREEVAQGIKMNCS' A
#
# COMPACT_ATOMS: atom_id res chain seq x y z
N MET A 1 13.39 0.82 -7.57
CA MET A 1 12.78 -0.54 -7.64
C MET A 1 12.31 -0.92 -9.05
N LYS A 2 12.19 -2.21 -9.42
CA LYS A 2 11.50 -2.61 -10.67
C LYS A 2 9.99 -2.60 -10.46
N GLU A 3 9.21 -2.47 -11.53
CA GLU A 3 7.73 -2.43 -11.46
C GLU A 3 7.11 -3.61 -10.71
N ARG A 4 7.69 -4.81 -10.84
CA ARG A 4 7.22 -6.00 -10.10
C ARG A 4 7.42 -5.87 -8.59
N ASP A 5 8.54 -5.28 -8.17
CA ASP A 5 8.85 -5.08 -6.75
C ASP A 5 7.93 -4.01 -6.16
N ILE A 6 7.67 -2.93 -6.91
CA ILE A 6 6.73 -1.87 -6.51
C ILE A 6 5.36 -2.48 -6.26
N ARG A 7 4.81 -3.27 -7.20
CA ARG A 7 3.51 -3.93 -7.03
C ARG A 7 3.47 -4.88 -5.82
N ALA A 8 4.58 -5.54 -5.50
CA ALA A 8 4.66 -6.40 -4.32
C ALA A 8 4.57 -5.58 -3.02
N VAL A 9 5.31 -4.47 -2.93
CA VAL A 9 5.20 -3.52 -1.80
C VAL A 9 3.77 -3.02 -1.68
N GLU A 10 3.16 -2.57 -2.78
CA GLU A 10 1.78 -2.06 -2.78
C GLU A 10 0.77 -3.11 -2.30
N SER A 11 0.92 -4.36 -2.74
CA SER A 11 0.07 -5.46 -2.30
C SER A 11 0.21 -5.73 -0.81
N MET A 12 1.42 -5.71 -0.27
CA MET A 12 1.67 -5.96 1.15
C MET A 12 1.12 -4.84 2.04
N VAL A 13 1.27 -3.59 1.62
CA VAL A 13 0.67 -2.44 2.30
C VAL A 13 -0.85 -2.59 2.37
N ARG A 14 -1.50 -2.96 1.25
CA ARG A 14 -2.96 -3.21 1.21
C ARG A 14 -3.41 -4.40 2.06
N CYS A 15 -2.54 -5.37 2.30
CA CYS A 15 -2.80 -6.47 3.24
C CYS A 15 -2.64 -6.07 4.72
N GLY A 16 -2.30 -4.81 5.01
CA GLY A 16 -2.12 -4.31 6.37
C GLY A 16 -0.74 -4.56 6.95
N ILE A 17 0.28 -4.77 6.12
CA ILE A 17 1.66 -4.87 6.60
C ILE A 17 2.18 -3.46 6.90
N ASP A 18 2.66 -3.25 8.13
CA ASP A 18 3.28 -2.01 8.57
C ASP A 18 4.64 -1.75 7.89
N LEU A 19 5.07 -0.49 7.94
CA LEU A 19 6.34 -0.04 7.38
C LEU A 19 7.55 -0.86 7.87
N GLU A 20 7.55 -1.26 9.14
CA GLU A 20 8.63 -2.07 9.72
C GLU A 20 8.69 -3.47 9.10
N GLY A 21 7.52 -4.09 8.88
CA GLY A 21 7.40 -5.38 8.21
C GLY A 21 7.82 -5.30 6.74
N LEU A 22 7.47 -4.22 6.05
CA LEU A 22 7.92 -3.98 4.68
C LEU A 22 9.45 -3.82 4.61
N CYS A 23 10.04 -3.04 5.51
CA CYS A 23 11.50 -2.88 5.56
C CYS A 23 12.23 -4.20 5.87
N ALA A 24 11.60 -5.10 6.63
CA ALA A 24 12.14 -6.43 6.94
C ALA A 24 12.03 -7.42 5.77
N VAL A 25 11.05 -7.24 4.87
CA VAL A 25 10.86 -8.08 3.68
C VAL A 25 11.68 -7.57 2.50
N PHE A 26 11.75 -6.25 2.33
CA PHE A 26 12.44 -5.57 1.24
C PHE A 26 13.83 -5.08 1.66
N THR A 27 14.62 -5.93 2.33
CA THR A 27 15.96 -5.57 2.85
C THR A 27 16.98 -5.21 1.76
N THR A 28 16.73 -5.65 0.54
CA THR A 28 17.59 -5.42 -0.63
C THR A 28 17.40 -4.03 -1.25
N PHE A 29 16.38 -3.30 -0.84
CA PHE A 29 16.03 -1.99 -1.39
C PHE A 29 16.24 -0.88 -0.37
N PRO A 30 16.45 0.38 -0.81
CA PRO A 30 16.50 1.51 0.09
C PRO A 30 15.18 1.66 0.84
N LYS A 31 15.28 1.88 2.16
CA LYS A 31 14.09 2.14 2.99
C LYS A 31 13.29 3.33 2.48
N GLU A 32 13.96 4.35 1.93
CA GLU A 32 13.32 5.54 1.36
C GLU A 32 12.32 5.20 0.25
N GLU A 33 12.65 4.28 -0.67
CA GLU A 33 11.72 3.86 -1.73
C GLU A 33 10.50 3.14 -1.15
N VAL A 34 10.69 2.27 -0.13
CA VAL A 34 9.60 1.55 0.54
C VAL A 34 8.68 2.51 1.30
N ILE A 35 9.28 3.47 1.99
CA ILE A 35 8.59 4.51 2.76
C ILE A 35 7.73 5.38 1.85
N GLU A 36 8.26 5.79 0.70
CA GLU A 36 7.52 6.61 -0.26
C GLU A 36 6.25 5.90 -0.73
N ILE A 37 6.35 4.61 -1.10
CA ILE A 37 5.20 3.81 -1.54
C ILE A 37 4.17 3.64 -0.42
N TYR A 38 4.63 3.36 0.80
CA TYR A 38 3.76 3.18 1.97
C TYR A 38 2.91 4.43 2.25
N TYR A 39 3.54 5.61 2.30
CA TYR A 39 2.84 6.87 2.55
C TYR A 39 1.96 7.29 1.39
N ARG A 40 2.40 7.05 0.14
CA ARG A 40 1.58 7.31 -1.05
C ARG A 40 0.26 6.54 -0.98
N LEU A 41 0.33 5.24 -0.69
CA LEU A 41 -0.86 4.40 -0.56
C LEU A 41 -1.75 4.77 0.62
N HIS A 42 -1.18 5.13 1.76
CA HIS A 42 -1.98 5.61 2.91
C HIS A 42 -2.67 6.94 2.60
N ALA A 43 -2.01 7.85 1.88
CA ALA A 43 -2.61 9.10 1.44
C ALA A 43 -3.70 8.89 0.38
N GLU A 44 -3.57 7.86 -0.47
CA GLU A 44 -4.59 7.45 -1.45
C GLU A 44 -5.77 6.74 -0.77
N SER A 45 -5.51 5.85 0.18
CA SER A 45 -6.53 5.12 0.94
C SER A 45 -7.43 6.07 1.74
N GLY A 46 -6.87 7.15 2.30
CA GLY A 46 -7.66 8.20 2.95
C GLY A 46 -8.53 9.04 2.01
N ARG A 47 -8.30 8.98 0.69
CA ARG A 47 -9.17 9.61 -0.33
C ARG A 47 -10.22 8.65 -0.89
N GLU A 48 -9.96 7.34 -0.85
CA GLU A 48 -10.88 6.33 -1.37
C GLU A 48 -12.04 6.00 -0.40
N GLU A 49 -11.91 6.36 0.88
CA GLU A 49 -12.99 6.21 1.87
C GLU A 49 -14.23 7.09 1.57
N VAL A 50 -14.12 8.07 0.67
CA VAL A 50 -15.26 8.88 0.18
C VAL A 50 -15.96 8.23 -1.02
N ALA A 51 -15.37 7.20 -1.65
CA ALA A 51 -15.89 6.56 -2.86
C ALA A 51 -16.55 5.18 -2.64
N GLN A 52 -16.53 4.63 -1.41
CA GLN A 52 -17.25 3.38 -1.08
C GLN A 52 -18.69 3.63 -0.59
N GLY A 53 -19.37 4.60 -1.20
CA GLY A 53 -20.82 4.77 -1.13
C GLY A 53 -21.60 3.84 -2.08
N ILE A 54 -21.03 2.70 -2.50
CA ILE A 54 -21.79 1.71 -3.27
C ILE A 54 -22.62 0.89 -2.28
N LYS A 55 -23.76 1.48 -1.90
CA LYS A 55 -24.89 0.79 -1.29
C LYS A 55 -25.35 -0.28 -2.25
N MET A 56 -24.84 -1.49 -2.09
CA MET A 56 -25.35 -2.69 -2.74
C MET A 56 -26.69 -3.01 -2.08
N ASN A 57 -27.76 -2.40 -2.60
CA ASN A 57 -29.11 -2.83 -2.30
C ASN A 57 -29.39 -4.08 -3.16
N CYS A 58 -29.14 -5.26 -2.60
CA CYS A 58 -29.78 -6.47 -3.09
C CYS A 58 -31.14 -6.58 -2.41
N SER A 59 -32.19 -6.10 -3.10
CA SER A 59 -33.60 -6.42 -2.82
C SER A 59 -34.34 -6.53 -4.14
#